data_AF-A0A254RXU2-F1
#
_entry.id   AF-A0A254RXU2-F1
#
_cell.length_a   1.000
_cell.length_b   1.000
_cell.length_c   1.000
_cell.angle_alpha   90.00
_cell.angle_beta   90.00
_cell.angle_gamma   90.00
#
_symmetry.space_group_name_H-M   'P 1'
#
loop_
_entity.id
_entity.type
_entity.pdbx_description
1 polymer ?
#
loop_
_entity_poly.entity_id
_entity_poly.type
_entity_poly.pdbx_seq_one_letter_code
_entity_poly.pdbx_strand_id
1 'polypeptide(L)'
;MILDNDPLGLYCTDIKYEGSTRATQYCIDDFMKRLYGSRKITDMTILTCQNYHALMLCFENRDLVVFIKSGLTSGYPGTGPNGTSLIIRLAEEAGITIKELDAAPSLFKRINSSLATVKDVEFIKKNSKESFDFDRLCLKNVDKEYVQRAKDTFKKDKDIIFVRKEDEKTKDAVEIDLGKINKKLDMLIKKLDKIEINTNNSGLSPTLKEILTILSSIKTVFGS
;
A
#
# COMPACT_ATOMS: atom_id res chain seq x y z
N MET A 1 9.17 -11.34 29.17
CA MET A 1 9.75 -10.37 30.12
C MET A 1 10.46 -9.28 29.32
N ILE A 2 9.71 -8.39 28.66
CA ILE A 2 10.24 -7.20 27.93
C ILE A 2 9.12 -6.12 27.88
N LEU A 3 8.49 -5.83 29.02
CA LEU A 3 7.57 -4.67 29.13
C LEU A 3 8.00 -3.71 30.24
N ASP A 4 8.80 -4.18 31.20
CA ASP A 4 9.27 -3.34 32.32
C ASP A 4 10.43 -2.40 31.95
N ASN A 5 11.06 -2.58 30.77
CA ASN A 5 12.20 -1.76 30.30
C ASN A 5 11.81 -0.63 29.34
N ASP A 6 10.51 -0.40 29.11
CA ASP A 6 10.01 0.67 28.26
C ASP A 6 8.95 1.51 28.98
N PRO A 7 9.38 2.35 29.95
CA PRO A 7 8.45 3.13 30.77
C PRO A 7 7.66 4.17 29.96
N LEU A 8 8.08 4.45 28.73
CA LEU A 8 7.46 5.43 27.84
C LEU A 8 6.65 4.78 26.70
N GLY A 9 6.71 3.45 26.55
CA GLY A 9 6.03 2.73 25.46
C GLY A 9 6.61 3.02 24.07
N LEU A 10 7.87 3.44 23.96
CA LEU A 10 8.52 3.79 22.70
C LEU A 10 8.72 2.60 21.75
N TYR A 11 8.73 1.38 22.28
CA TYR A 11 8.91 0.13 21.55
C TYR A 11 7.61 -0.67 21.47
N CYS A 12 6.47 -0.05 21.78
CA CYS A 12 5.18 -0.73 21.65
C CYS A 12 4.85 -1.03 20.18
N THR A 13 4.18 -2.16 19.95
CA THR A 13 3.64 -2.47 18.63
C THR A 13 2.48 -1.52 18.31
N ASP A 14 2.63 -0.73 17.26
CA ASP A 14 1.56 0.10 16.71
C ASP A 14 0.52 -0.79 16.02
N ILE A 15 -0.76 -0.60 16.34
CA ILE A 15 -1.86 -1.39 15.80
C ILE A 15 -2.79 -0.45 15.03
N LYS A 16 -2.85 -0.64 13.70
CA LYS A 16 -3.75 0.10 12.80
C LYS A 16 -4.90 -0.77 12.31
N TYR A 17 -5.99 -0.12 11.94
CA TYR A 17 -7.18 -0.78 11.43
C TYR A 17 -7.63 -0.13 10.12
N GLU A 18 -7.84 -0.98 9.12
CA GLU A 18 -8.19 -0.60 7.76
C GLU A 18 -9.30 -1.52 7.23
N GLY A 19 -9.78 -1.24 6.03
CA GLY A 19 -10.90 -1.93 5.40
C GLY A 19 -12.24 -1.61 6.05
N SER A 20 -13.24 -2.36 5.65
CA SER A 20 -14.62 -2.18 6.10
C SER A 20 -15.24 -3.53 6.42
N THR A 21 -16.15 -3.58 7.38
CA THR A 21 -16.99 -4.78 7.61
C THR A 21 -18.13 -4.91 6.61
N ARG A 22 -18.35 -3.90 5.76
CA ARG A 22 -19.52 -3.81 4.88
C ARG A 22 -19.22 -4.07 3.41
N ALA A 23 -17.97 -3.89 2.99
CA ALA A 23 -17.62 -3.96 1.57
C ALA A 23 -16.24 -4.57 1.37
N THR A 24 -16.23 -5.66 0.59
CA THR A 24 -15.02 -6.39 0.18
C THR A 24 -14.02 -5.50 -0.58
N GLN A 25 -14.50 -4.59 -1.42
CA GLN A 25 -13.62 -3.73 -2.22
C GLN A 25 -12.71 -2.86 -1.36
N TYR A 26 -13.21 -2.29 -0.25
CA TYR A 26 -12.36 -1.50 0.65
C TYR A 26 -11.26 -2.34 1.31
N CYS A 27 -11.55 -3.61 1.62
CA CYS A 27 -10.53 -4.52 2.14
C CYS A 27 -9.47 -4.85 1.07
N ILE A 28 -9.87 -5.04 -0.19
CA ILE A 28 -8.94 -5.24 -1.31
C ILE A 28 -8.07 -4.00 -1.51
N ASP A 29 -8.68 -2.81 -1.57
CA ASP A 29 -7.98 -1.56 -1.81
C ASP A 29 -6.95 -1.26 -0.71
N ASP A 30 -7.32 -1.48 0.55
CA ASP A 30 -6.41 -1.28 1.69
C ASP A 30 -5.31 -2.34 1.73
N PHE A 31 -5.62 -3.60 1.40
CA PHE A 31 -4.57 -4.62 1.23
C PHE A 31 -3.59 -4.22 0.13
N MET A 32 -4.08 -3.79 -1.04
CA MET A 32 -3.24 -3.37 -2.17
C MET A 32 -2.39 -2.14 -1.84
N LYS A 33 -2.94 -1.17 -1.08
CA LYS A 33 -2.18 -0.04 -0.56
C LYS A 33 -1.00 -0.48 0.32
N ARG A 34 -1.20 -1.51 1.15
CA ARG A 34 -0.13 -2.06 2.01
C ARG A 34 0.85 -2.91 1.22
N LEU A 35 0.36 -3.72 0.29
CA LEU A 35 1.17 -4.59 -0.56
C LEU A 35 2.17 -3.80 -1.42
N TYR A 36 1.73 -2.68 -1.99
CA TYR A 36 2.56 -1.80 -2.80
C TYR A 36 3.05 -0.56 -2.04
N GLY A 37 2.95 -0.58 -0.71
CA GLY A 37 3.45 0.47 0.15
C GLY A 37 4.97 0.44 0.29
N SER A 38 5.52 1.43 1.01
CA SER A 38 6.95 1.53 1.26
C SER A 38 7.48 0.47 2.23
N ARG A 39 6.63 -0.05 3.12
CA ARG A 39 7.00 -1.09 4.10
C ARG A 39 6.61 -2.47 3.58
N LYS A 40 7.55 -3.40 3.61
CA LYS A 40 7.32 -4.77 3.16
C LYS A 40 6.48 -5.57 4.18
N ILE A 41 5.44 -6.25 3.70
CA ILE A 41 4.69 -7.25 4.49
C ILE A 41 5.50 -8.54 4.55
N THR A 42 5.70 -9.09 5.75
CA THR A 42 6.41 -10.37 5.96
C THR A 42 5.45 -11.53 6.16
N ASP A 43 4.42 -11.30 6.97
CA ASP A 43 3.42 -12.31 7.33
C ASP A 43 2.02 -11.74 7.15
N MET A 44 1.12 -12.56 6.62
CA MET A 44 -0.31 -12.32 6.60
C MET A 44 -1.01 -13.45 7.34
N THR A 45 -1.76 -13.14 8.40
CA THR A 45 -2.65 -14.11 9.03
C THR A 45 -4.09 -13.85 8.63
N ILE A 46 -4.73 -14.83 8.02
CA ILE A 46 -6.16 -14.86 7.76
C ILE A 46 -6.84 -15.27 9.06
N LEU A 47 -7.69 -14.39 9.57
CA LEU A 47 -8.52 -14.64 10.73
C LEU A 47 -9.90 -14.99 10.23
N THR A 48 -10.36 -16.19 10.50
CA THR A 48 -11.67 -16.63 10.03
C THR A 48 -12.64 -16.80 11.19
N CYS A 49 -13.88 -16.32 11.02
CA CYS A 49 -14.99 -16.64 11.90
C CYS A 49 -16.18 -17.01 11.01
N GLN A 50 -16.51 -18.31 10.95
CA GLN A 50 -17.48 -18.86 10.00
C GLN A 50 -17.05 -18.54 8.54
N ASN A 51 -17.87 -17.77 7.81
CA ASN A 51 -17.67 -17.39 6.41
C ASN A 51 -17.12 -15.95 6.26
N TYR A 52 -16.65 -15.34 7.35
CA TYR A 52 -16.10 -13.98 7.34
C TYR A 52 -14.61 -14.02 7.66
N HIS A 53 -13.83 -13.20 6.96
CA HIS A 53 -12.37 -13.16 7.10
C HIS A 53 -11.88 -11.74 7.36
N ALA A 54 -11.04 -11.59 8.37
CA ALA A 54 -10.20 -10.42 8.58
C ALA A 54 -8.74 -10.80 8.30
N LEU A 55 -7.87 -9.81 8.12
CA LEU A 55 -6.44 -10.03 7.93
C LEU A 55 -5.65 -9.34 9.03
N MET A 56 -4.58 -9.97 9.47
CA MET A 56 -3.51 -9.34 10.25
C MET A 56 -2.24 -9.32 9.42
N LEU A 57 -1.75 -8.13 9.10
CA LEU A 57 -0.52 -7.90 8.35
C LEU A 57 0.60 -7.52 9.31
N CYS A 58 1.70 -8.25 9.24
CA CYS A 58 2.94 -7.91 9.93
C CYS A 58 3.97 -7.41 8.91
N PHE A 59 4.71 -6.38 9.30
CA PHE A 59 5.70 -5.74 8.45
C PHE A 59 7.12 -6.03 8.93
N GLU A 60 8.09 -5.69 8.08
CA GLU A 60 9.49 -5.61 8.47
C GLU A 60 9.66 -4.75 9.74
N ASN A 61 10.61 -5.13 10.61
CA ASN A 61 10.85 -4.57 11.95
C ASN A 61 9.81 -4.88 13.04
N ARG A 62 8.66 -5.49 12.70
CA ARG A 62 7.63 -5.98 13.66
C ARG A 62 7.09 -4.91 14.64
N ASP A 63 7.34 -3.64 14.36
CA ASP A 63 6.87 -2.47 15.10
C ASP A 63 5.43 -2.10 14.74
N LEU A 64 4.96 -2.52 13.56
CA LEU A 64 3.63 -2.23 13.04
C LEU A 64 2.85 -3.51 12.75
N VAL A 65 1.59 -3.53 13.20
CA VAL A 65 0.56 -4.48 12.80
C VAL A 65 -0.62 -3.72 12.20
N VAL A 66 -1.09 -4.18 11.04
CA VAL A 66 -2.30 -3.65 10.41
C VAL A 66 -3.36 -4.73 10.36
N PHE A 67 -4.52 -4.48 10.94
CA PHE A 67 -5.70 -5.31 10.74
C PHE A 67 -6.55 -4.78 9.59
N ILE A 68 -6.88 -5.64 8.62
CA ILE A 68 -7.93 -5.38 7.64
C ILE A 68 -9.21 -6.05 8.15
N LYS A 69 -10.27 -5.25 8.32
CA LYS A 69 -11.55 -5.69 8.91
C LYS A 69 -12.25 -6.75 8.06
N SER A 70 -13.27 -7.35 8.67
CA SER A 70 -13.94 -8.55 8.16
C SER A 70 -14.90 -8.40 6.96
N GLY A 71 -14.60 -7.49 6.04
CA GLY A 71 -15.37 -7.33 4.80
C GLY A 71 -15.10 -8.40 3.74
N LEU A 72 -14.16 -9.32 4.00
CA LEU A 72 -13.89 -10.48 3.16
C LEU A 72 -14.77 -11.63 3.60
N THR A 73 -15.26 -12.41 2.64
CA THR A 73 -16.13 -13.56 2.93
C THR A 73 -15.82 -14.74 2.03
N SER A 74 -16.38 -15.90 2.36
CA SER A 74 -16.33 -17.10 1.51
C SER A 74 -17.58 -17.97 1.65
N GLY A 75 -17.64 -19.09 0.92
CA GLY A 75 -18.69 -20.11 1.10
C GLY A 75 -20.05 -19.78 0.47
N TYR A 76 -20.19 -18.68 -0.26
CA TYR A 76 -21.37 -18.38 -1.08
C TYR A 76 -20.97 -17.76 -2.44
N PRO A 77 -21.69 -18.01 -3.53
CA PRO A 77 -21.38 -17.38 -4.82
C PRO A 77 -21.61 -15.86 -4.73
N GLY A 78 -20.55 -15.08 -4.95
CA GLY A 78 -20.59 -13.62 -4.86
C GLY A 78 -19.21 -12.97 -4.98
N THR A 79 -19.16 -11.63 -4.89
CA THR A 79 -17.92 -10.84 -4.99
C THR A 79 -16.98 -11.04 -3.79
N GLY A 80 -17.53 -11.33 -2.62
CA GLY A 80 -16.79 -11.59 -1.38
C GLY A 80 -15.71 -12.67 -1.51
N PRO A 81 -16.07 -13.92 -1.88
CA PRO A 81 -15.10 -14.98 -2.09
C PRO A 81 -14.05 -14.67 -3.14
N ASN A 82 -14.42 -14.01 -4.24
CA ASN A 82 -13.44 -13.61 -5.27
C ASN A 82 -12.43 -12.59 -4.71
N GLY A 83 -12.86 -11.70 -3.82
CA GLY A 83 -11.98 -10.77 -3.13
C GLY A 83 -11.01 -11.46 -2.16
N THR A 84 -11.52 -12.41 -1.37
CA THR A 84 -10.69 -13.23 -0.47
C THR A 84 -9.63 -14.00 -1.26
N SER A 85 -10.04 -14.69 -2.33
CA SER A 85 -9.12 -15.45 -3.18
C SER A 85 -8.11 -14.55 -3.89
N LEU A 86 -8.52 -13.37 -4.36
CA LEU A 86 -7.62 -12.39 -4.98
C LEU A 86 -6.50 -11.96 -4.01
N ILE A 87 -6.85 -11.61 -2.77
CA ILE A 87 -5.85 -11.20 -1.77
C ILE A 87 -4.85 -12.32 -1.50
N ILE A 88 -5.32 -13.56 -1.37
CA ILE A 88 -4.45 -14.72 -1.14
C ILE A 88 -3.49 -14.90 -2.31
N ARG A 89 -3.98 -14.85 -3.56
CA ARG A 89 -3.13 -14.97 -4.76
C ARG A 89 -2.08 -13.85 -4.84
N LEU A 90 -2.47 -12.62 -4.54
CA LEU A 90 -1.54 -11.49 -4.50
C LEU A 90 -0.46 -11.66 -3.42
N ALA A 91 -0.84 -12.18 -2.25
CA ALA A 91 0.10 -12.47 -1.17
C ALA A 91 1.07 -13.61 -1.55
N GLU A 92 0.58 -14.68 -2.20
CA GLU A 92 1.41 -15.77 -2.73
C GLU A 92 2.44 -15.24 -3.74
N GLU A 93 2.00 -14.44 -4.72
CA GLU A 93 2.88 -13.86 -5.73
C GLU A 93 3.92 -12.89 -5.16
N ALA A 94 3.60 -12.23 -4.05
CA ALA A 94 4.51 -11.35 -3.33
C ALA A 94 5.48 -12.10 -2.38
N GLY A 95 5.33 -13.41 -2.24
CA GLY A 95 6.14 -14.24 -1.34
C GLY A 95 5.89 -13.93 0.14
N ILE A 96 4.68 -13.51 0.50
CA ILE A 96 4.28 -13.27 1.89
C ILE A 96 3.99 -14.62 2.55
N THR A 97 4.49 -14.85 3.76
CA THR A 97 4.10 -16.03 4.54
C THR A 97 2.65 -15.89 4.97
N ILE A 98 1.80 -16.77 4.47
CA ILE A 98 0.39 -16.77 4.81
C ILE A 98 0.15 -17.77 5.94
N LYS A 99 -0.68 -17.42 6.91
CA LYS A 99 -1.14 -18.28 8.01
C LYS A 99 -2.64 -18.14 8.16
N GLU A 100 -3.27 -19.10 8.81
CA GLU A 100 -4.68 -19.05 9.15
C GLU A 100 -4.92 -19.34 10.63
N LEU A 101 -5.91 -18.67 11.20
CA LEU A 101 -6.46 -18.93 12.53
C LEU A 101 -7.99 -18.87 12.49
N ASP A 102 -8.64 -19.94 12.95
CA ASP A 102 -10.06 -19.92 13.30
C ASP A 102 -10.23 -19.12 14.59
N ALA A 103 -10.81 -17.94 14.47
CA ALA A 103 -10.88 -16.93 15.49
C ALA A 103 -12.22 -16.95 16.22
N ALA A 104 -12.18 -16.90 17.55
CA ALA A 104 -13.40 -16.79 18.34
C ALA A 104 -14.18 -15.51 17.99
N PRO A 105 -15.53 -15.52 18.02
CA PRO A 105 -16.35 -14.35 17.69
C PRO A 105 -16.02 -13.10 18.52
N SER A 106 -15.54 -13.27 19.75
CA SER A 106 -15.15 -12.17 20.63
C SER A 106 -13.89 -11.44 20.14
N LEU A 107 -12.88 -12.17 19.65
CA LEU A 107 -11.67 -11.59 19.05
C LEU A 107 -12.03 -10.88 17.74
N PHE A 108 -12.88 -11.52 16.93
CA PHE A 108 -13.37 -10.97 15.67
C PHE A 108 -14.12 -9.65 15.87
N LYS A 109 -14.98 -9.59 16.89
CA LYS A 109 -15.70 -8.36 17.30
C LYS A 109 -14.74 -7.24 17.71
N ARG A 110 -13.68 -7.57 18.48
CA ARG A 110 -12.66 -6.57 18.86
C ARG A 110 -11.96 -5.98 17.64
N ILE A 111 -11.54 -6.82 16.69
CA ILE A 111 -10.87 -6.36 15.46
C ILE A 111 -11.78 -5.44 14.64
N ASN A 112 -13.03 -5.83 14.43
CA ASN A 112 -14.00 -5.02 13.70
C ASN A 112 -14.29 -3.67 14.39
N SER A 113 -14.25 -3.67 15.72
CA SER A 113 -14.45 -2.47 16.55
C SER A 113 -13.16 -1.66 16.76
N SER A 114 -12.04 -2.08 16.17
CA SER A 114 -10.73 -1.43 16.35
C SER A 114 -10.22 -1.44 17.80
N LEU A 115 -10.46 -2.53 18.52
CA LEU A 115 -10.16 -2.73 19.96
C LEU A 115 -9.26 -3.94 20.24
N ALA A 116 -8.56 -4.47 19.24
CA ALA A 116 -7.58 -5.53 19.47
C ALA A 116 -6.38 -4.99 20.26
N THR A 117 -5.89 -5.80 21.19
CA THR A 117 -4.77 -5.47 22.08
C THR A 117 -3.47 -6.13 21.63
N VAL A 118 -2.33 -5.72 22.20
CA VAL A 118 -1.06 -6.42 21.98
C VAL A 118 -1.15 -7.90 22.38
N LYS A 119 -1.88 -8.22 23.46
CA LYS A 119 -2.14 -9.62 23.87
C LYS A 119 -2.91 -10.40 22.81
N ASP A 120 -3.85 -9.75 22.12
CA ASP A 120 -4.56 -10.38 21.00
C ASP A 120 -3.62 -10.66 19.83
N VAL A 121 -2.72 -9.72 19.50
CA VAL A 121 -1.69 -9.91 18.46
C VAL A 121 -0.77 -11.08 18.78
N GLU A 122 -0.29 -11.16 20.03
CA GLU A 122 0.55 -12.27 20.50
C GLU A 122 -0.20 -13.61 20.44
N PHE A 123 -1.47 -13.61 20.87
CA PHE A 123 -2.33 -14.78 20.77
C PHE A 123 -2.47 -15.25 19.32
N ILE A 124 -2.73 -14.33 18.38
CA ILE A 124 -2.86 -14.67 16.96
C ILE A 124 -1.56 -15.28 16.44
N LYS A 125 -0.42 -14.61 16.66
CA LYS A 125 0.90 -15.08 16.22
C LYS A 125 1.24 -16.48 16.74
N LYS A 126 0.85 -16.78 17.98
CA LYS A 126 1.13 -18.07 18.63
C LYS A 126 0.24 -19.22 18.09
N ASN A 127 -1.00 -18.93 17.71
CA ASN A 127 -1.99 -19.96 17.39
C ASN A 127 -2.27 -20.12 15.88
N SER A 128 -1.82 -19.18 15.05
CA SER A 128 -1.95 -19.27 13.59
C SER A 128 -1.09 -20.40 12.99
N LYS A 129 -1.60 -21.08 11.96
CA LYS A 129 -0.92 -22.21 11.29
C LYS A 129 -0.76 -21.93 9.79
N GLU A 130 0.32 -22.42 9.18
CA GLU A 130 0.53 -22.40 7.73
C GLU A 130 -0.28 -23.52 7.05
N SER A 131 -1.61 -23.42 7.13
CA SER A 131 -2.54 -24.36 6.49
C SER A 131 -3.75 -23.58 5.98
N PHE A 132 -4.18 -23.89 4.76
CA PHE A 132 -5.35 -23.26 4.13
C PHE A 132 -6.37 -24.31 3.74
N ASP A 133 -7.62 -24.01 4.03
CA ASP A 133 -8.74 -24.70 3.40
C ASP A 133 -9.01 -24.08 2.03
N PHE A 134 -8.42 -24.67 0.99
CA PHE A 134 -8.51 -24.19 -0.39
C PHE A 134 -9.95 -24.11 -0.92
N ASP A 135 -10.79 -25.07 -0.52
CA ASP A 135 -12.17 -25.13 -0.98
C ASP A 135 -13.00 -24.05 -0.28
N ARG A 136 -12.84 -23.92 1.04
CA ARG A 136 -13.54 -22.91 1.82
C ARG A 136 -13.11 -21.48 1.49
N LEU A 137 -11.85 -21.23 1.16
CA LEU A 137 -11.35 -19.90 0.75
C LEU A 137 -11.57 -19.61 -0.75
N CYS A 138 -12.28 -20.51 -1.45
CA CYS A 138 -12.71 -20.38 -2.83
C CYS A 138 -11.57 -20.14 -3.84
N LEU A 139 -10.35 -20.60 -3.55
CA LEU A 139 -9.13 -20.31 -4.33
C LEU A 139 -9.15 -20.81 -5.78
N LYS A 140 -10.09 -21.71 -6.10
CA LYS A 140 -10.36 -22.21 -7.45
C LYS A 140 -11.03 -21.17 -8.36
N ASN A 141 -11.63 -20.13 -7.79
CA ASN A 141 -12.44 -19.15 -8.52
C ASN A 141 -11.64 -18.00 -9.15
N VAL A 142 -10.36 -17.86 -8.80
CA VAL A 142 -9.50 -16.76 -9.27
C VAL A 142 -8.34 -17.30 -10.06
N ASP A 143 -8.34 -17.01 -11.37
CA ASP A 143 -7.26 -17.31 -12.30
C ASP A 143 -6.22 -16.18 -12.37
N LYS A 144 -5.13 -16.43 -13.10
CA LYS A 144 -4.04 -15.45 -13.29
C LYS A 144 -4.50 -14.19 -14.02
N GLU A 145 -5.45 -14.30 -14.95
CA GLU A 145 -5.95 -13.14 -15.70
C GLU A 145 -6.73 -12.19 -14.80
N TYR A 146 -7.55 -12.73 -13.89
CA TYR A 146 -8.26 -11.95 -12.88
C TYR A 146 -7.30 -11.19 -11.96
N VAL A 147 -6.23 -11.85 -11.49
CA VAL A 147 -5.19 -11.20 -10.67
C VAL A 147 -4.52 -10.05 -11.45
N GLN A 148 -4.18 -10.28 -12.72
CA GLN A 148 -3.54 -9.25 -13.54
C GLN A 148 -4.47 -8.04 -13.77
N ARG A 149 -5.75 -8.26 -14.08
CA ARG A 149 -6.74 -7.18 -14.23
C ARG A 149 -6.89 -6.33 -12.96
N ALA A 150 -6.88 -6.96 -11.78
CA ALA A 150 -6.97 -6.24 -10.51
C ALA A 150 -5.73 -5.35 -10.29
N LYS A 151 -4.53 -5.83 -10.62
CA LYS A 151 -3.30 -5.03 -10.57
C LYS A 151 -3.36 -3.84 -11.53
N ASP A 152 -3.79 -4.07 -12.76
CA ASP A 152 -3.87 -3.04 -13.79
C ASP A 152 -4.88 -1.94 -13.41
N THR A 153 -6.01 -2.34 -12.83
CA THR A 153 -7.03 -1.41 -12.31
C THR A 153 -6.46 -0.56 -11.18
N PHE A 154 -5.82 -1.19 -10.19
CA PHE A 154 -5.19 -0.46 -9.08
C PHE A 154 -4.10 0.52 -9.53
N LYS A 155 -3.36 0.18 -10.60
CA LYS A 155 -2.36 1.07 -11.22
C LYS A 155 -2.97 2.24 -11.97
N LYS A 156 -4.17 2.08 -12.51
CA LYS A 156 -4.84 3.13 -13.28
C LYS A 156 -5.50 4.16 -12.37
N ASP A 157 -6.06 3.69 -11.25
CA ASP A 157 -6.79 4.54 -10.30
C ASP A 157 -5.85 5.31 -9.35
N LYS A 158 -4.56 4.98 -9.33
CA LYS A 158 -3.54 5.66 -8.56
C LYS A 158 -2.31 5.85 -9.42
N ASP A 159 -1.73 7.04 -9.45
CA ASP A 159 -0.43 7.36 -10.07
C ASP A 159 0.74 6.62 -9.35
N ILE A 160 0.64 5.31 -9.17
CA ILE A 160 1.64 4.45 -8.55
C ILE A 160 2.44 3.80 -9.68
N ILE A 161 3.66 4.29 -9.84
CA ILE A 161 4.68 3.63 -10.65
C ILE A 161 5.04 2.33 -9.91
N PHE A 162 4.55 1.19 -10.42
CA PHE A 162 5.13 -0.09 -10.04
C PHE A 162 6.60 -0.05 -10.41
N VAL A 163 7.49 0.09 -9.43
CA VAL A 163 8.89 -0.26 -9.61
C VAL A 163 8.93 -1.78 -9.66
N ARG A 164 8.60 -2.34 -10.83
CA ARG A 164 9.05 -3.69 -11.16
C ARG A 164 10.59 -3.64 -11.14
N LYS A 165 11.22 -4.71 -10.65
CA LYS A 165 12.66 -4.94 -10.83
C LYS A 165 13.01 -4.56 -12.27
N GLU A 166 14.01 -3.69 -12.39
CA GLU A 166 14.50 -3.02 -13.59
C GLU A 166 14.19 -3.77 -14.91
N ASP A 167 13.10 -3.39 -15.58
CA ASP A 167 12.92 -3.69 -17.01
C ASP A 167 13.52 -2.51 -17.79
N GLU A 168 14.56 -2.75 -18.59
CA GLU A 168 15.33 -1.74 -19.35
C GLU A 168 14.43 -0.81 -20.19
N LYS A 169 13.29 -1.30 -20.67
CA LYS A 169 12.32 -0.51 -21.46
C LYS A 169 11.66 0.63 -20.67
N THR A 170 11.59 0.53 -19.35
CA THR A 170 11.04 1.59 -18.50
C THR A 170 12.03 2.71 -18.22
N LYS A 171 13.35 2.44 -18.31
CA LYS A 171 14.37 3.50 -18.22
C LYS A 171 14.25 4.45 -19.41
N ASP A 172 14.18 3.92 -20.63
CA ASP A 172 14.06 4.72 -21.85
C ASP A 172 12.81 5.61 -21.85
N ALA A 173 11.66 5.09 -21.40
CA ALA A 173 10.41 5.86 -21.36
C ALA A 173 10.44 6.99 -20.31
N VAL A 174 11.02 6.73 -19.14
CA VAL A 174 11.19 7.73 -18.07
C VAL A 174 12.23 8.79 -18.48
N GLU A 175 13.29 8.39 -19.16
CA GLU A 175 14.35 9.28 -19.65
C GLU A 175 13.85 10.19 -20.79
N ILE A 176 12.98 9.66 -21.67
CA ILE A 176 12.30 10.45 -22.72
C ILE A 176 11.37 11.53 -22.12
N ASP A 177 10.61 11.21 -21.06
CA ASP A 177 9.73 12.18 -20.43
C ASP A 177 10.48 13.22 -19.59
N LEU A 178 11.57 12.84 -18.90
CA LEU A 178 12.48 13.78 -18.25
C LEU A 178 13.12 14.74 -19.27
N GLY A 179 13.53 14.24 -20.44
CA GLY A 179 14.06 15.07 -21.52
C GLY A 179 13.04 16.09 -22.07
N LYS A 180 11.76 15.73 -22.15
CA LYS A 180 10.68 16.67 -22.55
C LYS A 180 10.41 17.72 -21.46
N ILE A 181 10.44 17.32 -20.19
CA ILE A 181 10.27 18.22 -19.05
C ILE A 181 11.41 19.25 -19.01
N ASN A 182 12.66 18.80 -19.14
CA ASN A 182 13.83 19.67 -19.16
C ASN A 182 13.80 20.67 -20.33
N LYS A 183 13.38 20.26 -21.53
CA LYS A 183 13.18 21.17 -22.67
C LYS A 183 12.10 22.23 -22.41
N LYS A 184 10.98 21.86 -21.77
CA LYS A 184 9.93 22.83 -21.39
C LYS A 184 10.41 23.81 -20.34
N LEU A 185 11.19 23.34 -19.36
CA LEU A 185 11.77 24.16 -18.31
C LEU A 185 12.73 25.21 -18.90
N ASP A 186 13.62 24.81 -19.80
CA ASP A 186 14.54 25.71 -20.51
C ASP A 186 13.81 26.77 -21.34
N MET A 187 12.69 26.40 -21.96
CA MET A 187 11.88 27.34 -22.74
C MET A 187 11.17 28.37 -21.84
N LEU A 188 10.78 27.97 -20.63
CA LEU A 188 10.19 28.84 -19.62
C LEU A 188 11.21 29.83 -19.06
N ILE A 189 12.41 29.36 -18.72
CA ILE A 189 13.52 30.21 -18.25
C ILE A 189 13.85 31.26 -19.32
N LYS A 190 14.04 30.86 -20.59
CA LYS A 190 14.31 31.80 -21.69
C LYS A 190 13.20 32.82 -21.93
N LYS A 191 11.94 32.47 -21.67
CA LYS A 191 10.81 33.42 -21.77
C LYS A 191 10.83 34.41 -20.62
N LEU A 192 11.17 33.97 -19.41
CA LEU A 192 11.30 34.84 -18.24
C LEU A 192 12.49 35.79 -18.36
N ASP A 193 13.64 35.32 -18.85
CA ASP A 193 14.81 36.18 -19.10
C ASP A 193 14.48 37.29 -20.12
N LYS A 194 13.71 36.96 -21.17
CA LYS A 194 13.24 37.95 -22.16
C LYS A 194 12.26 38.96 -21.56
N ILE A 195 11.47 38.56 -20.56
CA ILE A 195 10.59 39.46 -19.83
C ILE A 195 11.45 40.38 -18.95
N GLU A 196 12.43 39.83 -18.23
CA GLU A 196 13.35 40.58 -17.36
C GLU A 196 14.10 41.67 -18.13
N ILE A 197 14.66 41.34 -19.30
CA ILE A 197 15.37 42.27 -20.19
C ILE A 197 14.47 43.41 -20.70
N ASN A 198 13.19 43.12 -20.98
CA ASN A 198 12.22 44.12 -21.43
C ASN A 198 11.69 45.01 -20.28
N THR A 199 11.84 44.59 -19.02
CA THR A 199 11.39 45.32 -17.81
C THR A 199 12.48 46.15 -17.13
N ASN A 200 13.56 46.53 -17.84
CA ASN A 200 14.58 47.45 -17.34
C ASN A 200 14.10 48.88 -16.98
N ASN A 201 12.79 49.11 -16.85
CA ASN A 201 12.23 50.22 -16.08
C ASN A 201 11.75 49.72 -14.70
N SER A 202 12.68 49.71 -13.75
CA SER A 202 12.54 49.89 -12.29
C SER A 202 11.45 49.16 -11.49
N GLY A 203 10.82 48.09 -11.99
CA GLY A 203 9.70 47.45 -11.29
C GLY A 203 9.59 45.93 -11.44
N LEU A 204 10.65 45.17 -11.15
CA LEU A 204 10.54 43.71 -11.05
C LEU A 204 10.16 43.31 -9.61
N SER A 205 8.98 42.70 -9.46
CA SER A 205 8.49 42.17 -8.19
C SER A 205 9.45 41.11 -7.63
N PRO A 206 9.76 41.11 -6.32
CA PRO A 206 10.58 40.09 -5.65
C PRO A 206 10.15 38.65 -5.96
N THR A 207 8.86 38.45 -6.21
CA THR A 207 8.24 37.18 -6.56
C THR A 207 8.79 36.57 -7.85
N LEU A 208 9.15 37.38 -8.85
CA LEU A 208 9.70 36.88 -10.12
C LEU A 208 11.13 36.35 -9.96
N LYS A 209 11.93 36.98 -9.09
CA LYS A 209 13.28 36.51 -8.76
C LYS A 209 13.25 35.20 -7.96
N GLU A 210 12.30 35.06 -7.05
CA GLU A 210 12.08 33.80 -6.33
C GLU A 210 11.65 32.66 -7.27
N ILE A 211 10.76 32.93 -8.23
CA ILE A 211 10.34 31.94 -9.23
C ILE A 211 11.52 31.48 -10.09
N LEU A 212 12.38 32.39 -10.54
CA LEU A 212 13.59 32.03 -11.31
C LEU A 212 14.56 31.19 -10.47
N THR A 213 14.73 31.51 -9.20
CA THR A 213 15.59 30.76 -8.28
C THR A 213 15.05 29.34 -8.08
N ILE A 214 13.76 29.19 -7.82
CA ILE A 214 13.09 27.89 -7.66
C ILE A 214 13.21 27.04 -8.95
N LEU A 215 13.00 27.65 -10.13
CA LEU A 215 13.13 26.96 -11.40
C LEU A 215 14.56 26.49 -11.68
N SER A 216 15.57 27.27 -11.29
CA SER A 216 16.97 26.88 -11.40
C SER A 216 17.32 25.71 -10.48
N SER A 217 16.80 25.70 -9.25
CA SER A 217 16.99 24.60 -8.30
C SER A 217 16.31 23.32 -8.75
N ILE A 218 15.12 23.43 -9.34
CA ILE A 218 14.42 22.30 -9.98
C ILE A 218 15.28 21.74 -11.12
N LYS A 219 15.88 22.59 -11.96
CA LYS A 219 16.76 22.13 -13.05
C LYS A 219 17.98 21.35 -12.54
N THR A 220 18.59 21.75 -11.42
CA THR A 220 19.70 21.00 -10.81
C THR A 220 19.27 19.67 -10.19
N VAL A 221 18.03 19.54 -9.75
CA VAL A 221 17.48 18.30 -9.16
C VAL A 221 17.07 17.29 -10.25
N PHE A 222 16.59 17.77 -11.40
CA PHE A 222 16.16 16.93 -12.54
C PHE A 222 17.18 16.86 -13.69
N GLY A 223 18.35 17.46 -13.50
CA GLY A 223 19.47 17.45 -14.45
C GLY A 223 20.71 16.84 -13.82
N SER A 224 20.73 15.51 -13.69
CA SER A 224 21.91 14.66 -13.54
C SER A 224 21.59 13.32 -14.19
#